data_AF-A0A7K1U6H8-F1
#
_entry.id   AF-A0A7K1U6H8-F1
#
_cell.length_a   1.000
_cell.length_b   1.000
_cell.length_c   1.000
_cell.angle_alpha   90.00
_cell.angle_beta   90.00
_cell.angle_gamma   90.00
#
_symmetry.space_group_name_H-M   'P 1'
#
loop_
_entity.id
_entity.type
_entity.pdbx_description
1 polymer ?
#
loop_
_entity_poly.entity_id
_entity_poly.type
_entity_poly.pdbx_seq_one_letter_code
_entity_poly.pdbx_strand_id
1 'polypeptide(L)'
;MNYNTFLKKETDKLRKDPLPEDDIQEYKAMVVDEINSKLDNNERQGLAESLGLAIGIHLDNNAKNKILNGDSSAWVLIEQQTYWMAHIIEKVPGSIHMDSRNYGGILGMSMLWGYDDLAALIAADAEREFQKNRAKFERSQAIHVFMASLYRKYKDGTIPEYFNILPPDHIYQRLIASWQDEAAYAKLMPEVCDYHLYSAYDDGKNKMLEILTFDLIPFDIRTIELVRKKEGLPTPAIDHPLLKTPLADIPAQRPGYDPASDEILQLVLKNEK
;
A
#
# COMPACT_ATOMS: atom_id res chain seq x y z
N MET A 1 13.98 17.38 10.18
CA MET A 1 13.21 16.49 11.09
C MET A 1 13.89 15.14 11.12
N ASN A 2 13.87 14.39 12.23
CA ASN A 2 14.52 13.08 12.32
C ASN A 2 13.46 11.97 12.11
N TYR A 3 13.43 11.37 10.92
CA TYR A 3 12.45 10.33 10.56
C TYR A 3 12.59 9.06 11.41
N ASN A 4 13.77 8.79 11.96
CA ASN A 4 13.96 7.68 12.89
C ASN A 4 13.22 7.90 14.21
N THR A 5 13.13 9.15 14.67
CA THR A 5 12.31 9.50 15.85
C THR A 5 10.83 9.29 15.57
N PHE A 6 10.36 9.68 14.38
CA PHE A 6 8.98 9.44 13.94
C PHE A 6 8.67 7.94 13.88
N LEU A 7 9.46 7.17 13.13
CA LEU A 7 9.30 5.72 13.00
C LEU A 7 9.25 5.03 14.36
N LYS A 8 10.20 5.35 15.26
CA LYS A 8 10.22 4.79 16.61
C LYS A 8 8.95 5.13 17.39
N LYS A 9 8.52 6.39 17.34
CA LYS A 9 7.32 6.85 18.06
C LYS A 9 6.06 6.13 17.57
N GLU A 10 5.84 6.05 16.26
CA GLU A 10 4.62 5.41 15.72
C GLU A 10 4.64 3.89 15.89
N THR A 11 5.79 3.23 15.75
CA THR A 11 5.90 1.81 16.06
C THR A 11 5.73 1.52 17.56
N ASP A 12 6.26 2.36 18.45
CA ASP A 12 6.05 2.24 19.90
C ASP A 12 4.58 2.46 20.28
N LYS A 13 3.89 3.40 19.62
CA LYS A 13 2.46 3.65 19.80
C LYS A 13 1.65 2.41 19.37
N LEU A 14 1.87 1.93 18.15
CA LEU A 14 1.17 0.75 17.63
C LEU A 14 1.41 -0.48 18.50
N ARG A 15 2.64 -0.72 19.00
CA ARG A 15 2.93 -1.86 19.89
C ARG A 15 2.11 -1.85 21.18
N LYS A 16 1.90 -0.68 21.77
CA LYS A 16 1.31 -0.51 23.11
C LYS A 16 -0.21 -0.48 23.12
N ASP A 17 -0.82 -0.30 21.95
CA ASP A 17 -2.26 -0.09 21.82
C ASP A 17 -2.88 -1.23 20.98
N PRO A 18 -2.96 -2.46 21.53
CA PRO A 18 -3.62 -3.56 20.85
C PRO A 18 -5.11 -3.26 20.72
N LEU A 19 -5.66 -3.51 19.54
CA LEU A 19 -7.10 -3.42 19.33
C LEU A 19 -7.80 -4.56 20.09
N PRO A 20 -8.71 -4.28 21.03
CA PRO A 20 -9.48 -5.30 21.73
C PRO A 20 -10.26 -6.20 20.77
N GLU A 21 -10.46 -7.46 21.14
CA GLU A 21 -11.22 -8.40 20.29
C GLU A 21 -12.68 -7.96 20.14
N ASP A 22 -13.29 -7.39 21.18
CA ASP A 22 -14.66 -6.85 21.11
C ASP A 22 -14.76 -5.73 20.07
N ASP A 23 -13.79 -4.82 20.02
CA ASP A 23 -13.72 -3.75 19.01
C ASP A 23 -13.55 -4.34 17.59
N ILE A 24 -12.76 -5.41 17.44
CA ILE A 24 -12.62 -6.12 16.16
C ILE A 24 -13.97 -6.68 15.69
N GLN A 25 -14.74 -7.29 16.60
CA GLN A 25 -16.06 -7.83 16.27
C GLN A 25 -17.06 -6.69 15.96
N GLU A 26 -16.97 -5.56 16.65
CA GLU A 26 -17.77 -4.36 16.37
C GLU A 26 -17.51 -3.85 14.95
N TYR A 27 -16.24 -3.70 14.54
CA TYR A 27 -15.92 -3.27 13.16
C TYR A 27 -16.46 -4.23 12.10
N LYS A 28 -16.37 -5.55 12.35
CA LYS A 28 -16.94 -6.54 11.43
C LYS A 28 -18.46 -6.44 11.35
N ALA A 29 -19.13 -6.28 12.48
CA ALA A 29 -20.56 -6.07 12.54
C ALA A 29 -20.98 -4.79 11.81
N MET A 30 -20.25 -3.68 11.99
CA MET A 30 -20.49 -2.43 11.29
C MET A 30 -20.43 -2.57 9.76
N VAL A 31 -19.45 -3.34 9.24
CA VAL A 31 -19.37 -3.61 7.80
C VAL A 31 -20.60 -4.39 7.32
N VAL A 32 -21.00 -5.42 8.06
CA VAL A 32 -22.17 -6.26 7.72
C VAL A 32 -23.46 -5.44 7.78
N ASP A 33 -23.62 -4.61 8.80
CA ASP A 33 -24.79 -3.73 8.96
C ASP A 33 -24.89 -2.69 7.84
N GLU A 34 -23.76 -2.11 7.42
CA GLU A 34 -23.71 -1.19 6.27
C GLU A 34 -24.08 -1.91 4.97
N ILE A 35 -23.57 -3.13 4.77
CA ILE A 35 -23.94 -3.96 3.60
C ILE A 35 -25.44 -4.22 3.60
N ASN A 36 -26.01 -4.68 4.71
CA ASN A 36 -27.44 -4.98 4.81
C ASN A 36 -28.30 -3.73 4.62
N SER A 37 -27.91 -2.59 5.19
CA SER A 37 -28.57 -1.30 4.99
C SER A 37 -28.62 -0.91 3.51
N LYS A 38 -27.50 -1.02 2.77
CA LYS A 38 -27.47 -0.78 1.32
C LYS A 38 -28.36 -1.76 0.55
N LEU A 39 -28.41 -3.03 0.95
CA LEU A 39 -29.29 -4.04 0.33
C LEU A 39 -30.77 -3.70 0.52
N ASP A 40 -31.16 -3.30 1.73
CA ASP A 40 -32.54 -2.90 2.06
C ASP A 40 -32.98 -1.65 1.28
N ASN A 41 -32.03 -0.73 1.01
CA ASN A 41 -32.24 0.46 0.20
C ASN A 41 -32.05 0.22 -1.32
N ASN A 42 -31.77 -1.01 -1.75
CA ASN A 42 -31.51 -1.40 -3.13
C ASN A 42 -30.31 -0.67 -3.80
N GLU A 43 -29.30 -0.32 -3.00
CA GLU A 43 -28.06 0.38 -3.39
C GLU A 43 -26.91 -0.57 -3.74
N ARG A 44 -27.19 -1.57 -4.60
CA ARG A 44 -26.24 -2.67 -4.90
C ARG A 44 -24.91 -2.22 -5.51
N GLN A 45 -24.89 -1.09 -6.20
CA GLN A 45 -23.70 -0.57 -6.89
C GLN A 45 -22.60 -0.08 -5.93
N GLY A 46 -22.93 0.17 -4.66
CA GLY A 46 -22.00 0.69 -3.65
C GLY A 46 -21.63 -0.31 -2.56
N LEU A 47 -21.94 -1.61 -2.72
CA LEU A 47 -21.69 -2.62 -1.69
C LEU A 47 -20.20 -2.81 -1.39
N ALA A 48 -19.35 -2.77 -2.41
CA ALA A 48 -17.91 -2.88 -2.23
C ALA A 48 -17.38 -1.80 -1.25
N GLU A 49 -17.91 -0.57 -1.30
CA GLU A 49 -17.44 0.53 -0.46
C GLU A 49 -17.58 0.25 1.04
N SER A 50 -18.55 -0.57 1.44
CA SER A 50 -18.75 -0.99 2.83
C SER A 50 -17.54 -1.73 3.39
N LEU A 51 -16.78 -2.45 2.56
CA LEU A 51 -15.54 -3.11 2.95
C LEU A 51 -14.51 -2.09 3.48
N GLY A 52 -14.59 -0.83 3.01
CA GLY A 52 -13.75 0.28 3.43
C GLY A 52 -13.83 0.61 4.92
N LEU A 53 -14.91 0.24 5.61
CA LEU A 53 -15.10 0.54 7.02
C LEU A 53 -14.16 -0.25 7.95
N ALA A 54 -13.69 -1.44 7.54
CA ALA A 54 -12.72 -2.21 8.31
C ALA A 54 -11.25 -1.88 7.99
N ILE A 55 -11.02 -1.15 6.90
CA ILE A 55 -9.68 -0.73 6.47
C ILE A 55 -9.13 0.32 7.44
N GLY A 56 -7.82 0.35 7.65
CA GLY A 56 -7.16 1.35 8.51
C GLY A 56 -7.20 1.02 10.00
N ILE A 57 -8.18 0.24 10.48
CA ILE A 57 -8.27 -0.17 11.90
C ILE A 57 -8.07 -1.67 12.05
N HIS A 58 -9.06 -2.49 11.69
CA HIS A 58 -8.98 -3.94 11.86
C HIS A 58 -7.94 -4.58 10.95
N LEU A 59 -7.96 -4.24 9.65
CA LEU A 59 -7.07 -4.87 8.68
C LEU A 59 -5.68 -4.23 8.64
N ASP A 60 -5.53 -3.02 9.18
CA ASP A 60 -4.28 -2.26 9.14
C ASP A 60 -3.59 -2.14 10.51
N ASN A 61 -4.09 -1.28 11.40
CA ASN A 61 -3.46 -1.01 12.69
C ASN A 61 -3.36 -2.26 13.56
N ASN A 62 -4.41 -3.09 13.60
CA ASN A 62 -4.39 -4.36 14.33
C ASN A 62 -3.39 -5.35 13.71
N ALA A 63 -3.30 -5.43 12.38
CA ALA A 63 -2.29 -6.24 11.71
C ALA A 63 -0.87 -5.76 12.07
N LYS A 64 -0.60 -4.45 11.97
CA LYS A 64 0.69 -3.86 12.32
C LYS A 64 1.05 -4.06 13.79
N ASN A 65 0.09 -3.89 14.71
CA ASN A 65 0.28 -4.17 16.14
C ASN A 65 0.74 -5.61 16.36
N LYS A 66 0.04 -6.59 15.78
CA LYS A 66 0.35 -8.02 15.93
C LYS A 66 1.73 -8.36 15.35
N ILE A 67 2.04 -7.89 14.14
CA ILE A 67 3.34 -8.11 13.49
C ILE A 67 4.48 -7.48 14.31
N LEU A 68 4.32 -6.24 14.79
CA LEU A 68 5.31 -5.57 15.63
C LEU A 68 5.55 -6.27 16.97
N ASN A 69 4.57 -7.02 17.47
CA ASN A 69 4.65 -7.84 18.68
C ASN A 69 5.03 -9.31 18.42
N GLY A 70 5.45 -9.65 17.19
CA GLY A 70 6.03 -10.95 16.84
C GLY A 70 5.04 -11.98 16.29
N ASP A 71 3.78 -11.62 16.12
CA ASP A 71 2.80 -12.48 15.44
C ASP A 71 2.84 -12.25 13.93
N SER A 72 3.71 -12.99 13.25
CA SER A 72 3.85 -12.94 11.80
C SER A 72 2.64 -13.49 11.04
N SER A 73 1.73 -14.22 11.69
CA SER A 73 0.52 -14.74 11.03
C SER A 73 -0.42 -13.61 10.63
N ALA A 74 -0.35 -12.46 11.31
CA ALA A 74 -1.16 -11.29 11.04
C ALA A 74 -0.89 -10.62 9.68
N TRP A 75 0.15 -11.02 8.92
CA TRP A 75 0.29 -10.64 7.52
C TRP A 75 -0.91 -11.05 6.65
N VAL A 76 -1.67 -12.07 7.07
CA VAL A 76 -2.94 -12.47 6.42
C VAL A 76 -3.97 -11.33 6.38
N LEU A 77 -3.96 -10.44 7.38
CA LEU A 77 -4.87 -9.30 7.43
C LEU A 77 -4.46 -8.21 6.43
N ILE A 78 -3.14 -8.02 6.21
CA ILE A 78 -2.63 -7.11 5.17
C ILE A 78 -2.92 -7.68 3.77
N GLU A 79 -2.87 -9.00 3.60
CA GLU A 79 -3.30 -9.65 2.36
C GLU A 79 -4.79 -9.45 2.10
N GLN A 80 -5.63 -9.67 3.12
CA GLN A 80 -7.07 -9.38 3.07
C GLN A 80 -7.34 -7.92 2.71
N GLN A 81 -6.66 -6.97 3.37
CA GLN A 81 -6.73 -5.54 3.06
C GLN A 81 -6.43 -5.27 1.59
N THR A 82 -5.34 -5.83 1.08
CA THR A 82 -4.91 -5.63 -0.32
C THR A 82 -5.99 -6.11 -1.29
N TYR A 83 -6.60 -7.26 -1.01
CA TYR A 83 -7.68 -7.82 -1.83
C TYR A 83 -8.96 -6.98 -1.77
N TRP A 84 -9.40 -6.61 -0.56
CA TRP A 84 -10.60 -5.80 -0.36
C TRP A 84 -10.46 -4.44 -1.04
N MET A 85 -9.32 -3.77 -0.88
CA MET A 85 -9.05 -2.49 -1.54
C MET A 85 -9.06 -2.61 -3.07
N ALA A 86 -8.50 -3.69 -3.62
CA ALA A 86 -8.53 -3.94 -5.05
C ALA A 86 -9.96 -4.16 -5.57
N HIS A 87 -10.78 -4.90 -4.83
CA HIS A 87 -12.19 -5.11 -5.15
C HIS A 87 -12.97 -3.78 -5.14
N ILE A 88 -12.75 -2.92 -4.14
CA ILE A 88 -13.38 -1.59 -4.10
C ILE A 88 -12.99 -0.76 -5.33
N ILE A 89 -11.70 -0.73 -5.69
CA ILE A 89 -11.22 -0.02 -6.88
C ILE A 89 -11.85 -0.57 -8.17
N GLU A 90 -12.02 -1.89 -8.28
CA GLU A 90 -12.65 -2.50 -9.44
C GLU A 90 -14.12 -2.08 -9.59
N LYS A 91 -14.88 -2.14 -8.49
CA LYS A 91 -16.34 -1.96 -8.52
C LYS A 91 -16.77 -0.51 -8.42
N VAL A 92 -16.04 0.30 -7.67
CA VAL A 92 -16.35 1.70 -7.41
C VAL A 92 -15.11 2.58 -7.62
N PRO A 93 -14.65 2.75 -8.88
CA PRO A 93 -13.52 3.63 -9.18
C PRO A 93 -13.78 5.05 -8.66
N GLY A 94 -12.82 5.60 -7.91
CA GLY A 94 -12.97 6.91 -7.28
C GLY A 94 -13.79 6.93 -5.99
N SER A 95 -14.07 5.77 -5.39
CA SER A 95 -14.69 5.66 -4.05
C SER A 95 -13.98 6.55 -3.03
N ILE A 96 -14.74 7.16 -2.12
CA ILE A 96 -14.20 7.97 -1.03
C ILE A 96 -13.35 7.15 -0.04
N HIS A 97 -13.60 5.84 0.05
CA HIS A 97 -12.83 4.93 0.87
C HIS A 97 -11.51 4.53 0.20
N MET A 98 -11.42 4.74 -1.13
CA MET A 98 -10.24 4.44 -1.92
C MET A 98 -9.55 5.69 -2.43
N ASP A 99 -8.87 6.37 -1.50
CA ASP A 99 -7.99 7.47 -1.84
C ASP A 99 -6.80 6.97 -2.68
N SER A 100 -6.41 7.76 -3.67
CA SER A 100 -5.22 7.50 -4.51
C SER A 100 -3.92 7.34 -3.69
N ARG A 101 -3.94 7.78 -2.42
CA ARG A 101 -2.93 7.51 -1.38
C ARG A 101 -2.67 6.03 -1.06
N ASN A 102 -3.48 5.13 -1.59
CA ASN A 102 -3.34 3.69 -1.36
C ASN A 102 -2.78 2.92 -2.56
N TYR A 103 -2.77 3.50 -3.76
CA TYR A 103 -2.39 2.77 -4.99
C TYR A 103 -1.01 2.12 -4.88
N GLY A 104 -0.03 2.86 -4.38
CA GLY A 104 1.36 2.40 -4.28
C GLY A 104 1.51 1.18 -3.38
N GLY A 105 0.85 1.19 -2.22
CA GLY A 105 0.87 0.08 -1.28
C GLY A 105 0.18 -1.15 -1.84
N ILE A 106 -1.05 -1.02 -2.35
CA ILE A 106 -1.81 -2.14 -2.94
C ILE A 106 -1.03 -2.76 -4.10
N LEU A 107 -0.48 -1.91 -4.99
CA LEU A 107 0.30 -2.37 -6.14
C LEU A 107 1.59 -3.07 -5.70
N GLY A 108 2.34 -2.50 -4.76
CA GLY A 108 3.57 -3.09 -4.23
C GLY A 108 3.31 -4.45 -3.58
N MET A 109 2.31 -4.54 -2.69
CA MET A 109 1.94 -5.81 -2.05
C MET A 109 1.45 -6.85 -3.07
N SER A 110 0.65 -6.43 -4.05
CA SER A 110 0.19 -7.30 -5.14
C SER A 110 1.36 -7.87 -5.95
N MET A 111 2.37 -7.04 -6.27
CA MET A 111 3.57 -7.49 -6.97
C MET A 111 4.40 -8.46 -6.14
N LEU A 112 4.64 -8.15 -4.86
CA LEU A 112 5.44 -8.98 -3.95
C LEU A 112 4.84 -10.37 -3.74
N TRP A 113 3.51 -10.46 -3.73
CA TRP A 113 2.77 -11.69 -3.51
C TRP A 113 2.31 -12.40 -4.80
N GLY A 114 2.68 -11.88 -5.96
CA GLY A 114 2.37 -12.51 -7.26
C GLY A 114 0.90 -12.43 -7.66
N TYR A 115 0.16 -11.45 -7.14
CA TYR A 115 -1.21 -11.13 -7.59
C TYR A 115 -1.17 -10.30 -8.89
N ASP A 116 -0.77 -10.94 -9.99
CA ASP A 116 -0.59 -10.29 -11.31
C ASP A 116 -1.85 -9.57 -11.80
N ASP A 117 -3.03 -10.19 -11.63
CA ASP A 117 -4.31 -9.60 -12.08
C ASP A 117 -4.68 -8.35 -11.27
N LEU A 118 -4.47 -8.39 -9.95
CA LEU A 118 -4.71 -7.24 -9.08
C LEU A 118 -3.72 -6.13 -9.39
N ALA A 119 -2.43 -6.47 -9.54
CA ALA A 119 -1.40 -5.49 -9.90
C ALA A 119 -1.73 -4.80 -11.23
N ALA A 120 -2.19 -5.55 -12.24
CA ALA A 120 -2.60 -4.99 -13.52
C ALA A 120 -3.83 -4.06 -13.40
N LEU A 121 -4.86 -4.47 -12.65
CA LEU A 121 -6.05 -3.66 -12.39
C LEU A 121 -5.67 -2.32 -11.74
N ILE A 122 -4.89 -2.37 -10.67
CA ILE A 122 -4.51 -1.20 -9.87
C ILE A 122 -3.61 -0.25 -10.68
N ALA A 123 -2.64 -0.79 -11.41
CA ALA A 123 -1.78 0.02 -12.26
C ALA A 123 -2.58 0.75 -13.35
N ALA A 124 -3.57 0.07 -13.96
CA ALA A 124 -4.43 0.68 -14.96
C ALA A 124 -5.33 1.79 -14.38
N ASP A 125 -5.86 1.60 -13.17
CA ASP A 125 -6.65 2.63 -12.49
C ASP A 125 -5.81 3.85 -12.07
N ALA A 126 -4.64 3.59 -11.48
CA ALA A 126 -3.69 4.63 -11.09
C ALA A 126 -3.25 5.48 -12.29
N GLU A 127 -2.92 4.85 -13.43
CA GLU A 127 -2.55 5.57 -14.65
C GLU A 127 -3.67 6.50 -15.15
N ARG A 128 -4.92 6.04 -15.14
CA ARG A 128 -6.07 6.89 -15.48
C ARG A 128 -6.16 8.11 -14.56
N GLU A 129 -5.94 7.92 -13.26
CA GLU A 129 -5.99 9.02 -12.30
C GLU A 129 -4.83 10.00 -12.45
N PHE A 130 -3.62 9.53 -12.77
CA PHE A 130 -2.48 10.42 -13.03
C PHE A 130 -2.73 11.33 -14.24
N GLN A 131 -3.36 10.80 -15.28
CA GLN A 131 -3.69 11.55 -16.49
C GLN A 131 -4.77 12.61 -16.21
N LYS A 132 -5.78 12.30 -15.39
CA LYS A 132 -6.84 13.25 -15.01
C LYS A 132 -6.34 14.34 -14.06
N ASN A 133 -5.49 13.98 -13.10
CA ASN A 133 -5.16 14.82 -11.93
C ASN A 133 -3.67 15.12 -11.79
N ARG A 134 -2.97 15.39 -12.90
CA ARG A 134 -1.49 15.55 -12.96
C ARG A 134 -0.89 16.41 -11.84
N ALA A 135 -1.46 17.60 -11.59
CA ALA A 135 -0.94 18.54 -10.60
C ALA A 135 -1.00 18.03 -9.15
N LYS A 136 -1.96 17.12 -8.84
CA LYS A 136 -2.06 16.46 -7.53
C LYS A 136 -0.84 15.54 -7.32
N PHE A 137 -0.53 14.74 -8.33
CA PHE A 137 0.53 13.73 -8.26
C PHE A 137 1.94 14.31 -8.32
N GLU A 138 2.13 15.42 -9.05
CA GLU A 138 3.39 16.17 -9.08
C GLU A 138 3.83 16.66 -7.70
N ARG A 139 2.87 17.04 -6.84
CA ARG A 139 3.17 17.78 -5.60
C ARG A 139 3.11 16.95 -4.33
N SER A 140 2.27 15.91 -4.28
CA SER A 140 1.93 15.28 -3.00
C SER A 140 1.70 13.77 -3.06
N GLN A 141 1.93 13.11 -4.20
CA GLN A 141 1.63 11.69 -4.41
C GLN A 141 2.63 10.98 -5.34
N ALA A 142 3.92 11.31 -5.19
CA ALA A 142 5.00 10.79 -6.01
C ALA A 142 5.29 9.27 -5.89
N ILE A 143 5.15 8.67 -4.69
CA ILE A 143 5.33 7.23 -4.46
C ILE A 143 4.36 6.42 -5.31
N HIS A 144 3.12 6.88 -5.50
CA HIS A 144 2.14 6.15 -6.30
C HIS A 144 2.48 6.19 -7.79
N VAL A 145 2.96 7.35 -8.29
CA VAL A 145 3.49 7.47 -9.65
C VAL A 145 4.71 6.56 -9.84
N PHE A 146 5.61 6.54 -8.86
CA PHE A 146 6.79 5.70 -8.88
C PHE A 146 6.44 4.22 -8.90
N MET A 147 5.54 3.76 -8.03
CA MET A 147 5.14 2.35 -7.95
C MET A 147 4.47 1.86 -9.23
N ALA A 148 3.59 2.66 -9.83
CA ALA A 148 2.99 2.33 -11.13
C ALA A 148 4.05 2.27 -12.25
N SER A 149 5.01 3.19 -12.24
CA SER A 149 6.13 3.19 -13.19
C SER A 149 7.04 1.98 -13.00
N LEU A 150 7.29 1.59 -11.75
CA LEU A 150 8.08 0.43 -11.38
C LEU A 150 7.37 -0.87 -11.79
N TYR A 151 6.05 -0.94 -11.68
CA TYR A 151 5.25 -2.05 -12.22
C TYR A 151 5.40 -2.16 -13.74
N ARG A 152 5.31 -1.06 -14.50
CA ARG A 152 5.56 -1.07 -15.95
C ARG A 152 6.95 -1.62 -16.26
N LYS A 153 7.97 -1.11 -15.57
CA LYS A 153 9.35 -1.59 -15.71
C LYS A 153 9.47 -3.08 -15.36
N TYR A 154 8.78 -3.55 -14.33
CA TYR A 154 8.74 -4.97 -13.99
C TYR A 154 8.10 -5.80 -15.12
N LYS A 155 7.00 -5.34 -15.74
CA LYS A 155 6.28 -6.13 -16.75
C LYS A 155 7.00 -6.16 -18.10
N ASP A 156 7.49 -5.03 -18.59
CA ASP A 156 8.01 -4.90 -19.96
C ASP A 156 9.34 -4.14 -20.08
N GLY A 157 9.96 -3.77 -18.95
CA GLY A 157 11.25 -3.09 -18.92
C GLY A 157 11.18 -1.58 -19.17
N THR A 158 9.98 -1.02 -19.41
CA THR A 158 9.82 0.41 -19.75
C THR A 158 9.47 1.28 -18.56
N ILE A 159 9.94 2.53 -18.60
CA ILE A 159 9.46 3.60 -17.71
C ILE A 159 8.46 4.44 -18.50
N PRO A 160 7.22 4.59 -18.03
CA PRO A 160 6.16 5.28 -18.76
C PRO A 160 6.35 6.80 -18.77
N GLU A 161 5.77 7.49 -19.76
CA GLU A 161 5.92 8.95 -19.92
C GLU A 161 5.37 9.74 -18.72
N TYR A 162 4.31 9.25 -18.08
CA TYR A 162 3.74 9.88 -16.88
C TYR A 162 4.71 9.91 -15.70
N PHE A 163 5.80 9.14 -15.72
CA PHE A 163 6.85 9.26 -14.70
C PHE A 163 7.48 10.65 -14.69
N ASN A 164 7.51 11.34 -15.84
CA ASN A 164 7.98 12.73 -15.97
C ASN A 164 7.04 13.78 -15.34
N ILE A 165 5.98 13.35 -14.65
CA ILE A 165 5.24 14.20 -13.71
C ILE A 165 6.13 14.59 -12.53
N LEU A 166 7.08 13.73 -12.15
CA LEU A 166 8.01 14.01 -11.05
C LEU A 166 9.12 14.96 -11.51
N PRO A 167 9.49 15.98 -10.69
CA PRO A 167 10.61 16.87 -10.96
C PRO A 167 11.91 16.11 -11.23
N PRO A 168 12.78 16.55 -12.17
CA PRO A 168 14.01 15.83 -12.51
C PRO A 168 14.96 15.56 -11.33
N ASP A 169 14.95 16.42 -10.31
CA ASP A 169 15.74 16.30 -9.08
C ASP A 169 15.07 15.46 -7.99
N HIS A 170 13.82 15.00 -8.20
CA HIS A 170 13.09 14.14 -7.28
C HIS A 170 13.83 12.83 -7.04
N ILE A 171 13.76 12.28 -5.82
CA ILE A 171 14.51 11.08 -5.42
C ILE A 171 14.27 9.89 -6.35
N TYR A 172 13.01 9.63 -6.73
CA TYR A 172 12.67 8.55 -7.67
C TYR A 172 13.24 8.76 -9.08
N GLN A 173 13.32 10.00 -9.57
CA GLN A 173 13.93 10.30 -10.87
C GLN A 173 15.45 10.00 -10.82
N ARG A 174 16.13 10.47 -9.77
CA ARG A 174 17.54 10.15 -9.50
C ARG A 174 17.78 8.65 -9.38
N LEU A 175 16.87 7.93 -8.72
CA LEU A 175 16.95 6.48 -8.53
C LEU A 175 16.85 5.72 -9.86
N ILE A 176 15.88 6.05 -10.71
CA ILE A 176 15.73 5.45 -12.04
C ILE A 176 16.92 5.80 -12.95
N ALA A 177 17.41 7.04 -12.91
CA ALA A 177 18.60 7.43 -13.66
C ALA A 177 19.85 6.65 -13.24
N SER A 178 19.95 6.27 -11.97
CA SER A 178 21.06 5.49 -11.41
C SER A 178 20.82 3.98 -11.45
N TRP A 179 19.77 3.49 -12.10
CA TRP A 179 19.30 2.11 -11.96
C TRP A 179 20.37 1.05 -12.31
N GLN A 180 21.22 1.31 -13.30
CA GLN A 180 22.28 0.41 -13.73
C GLN A 180 23.62 0.65 -13.00
N ASP A 181 23.78 1.79 -12.33
CA ASP A 181 24.99 2.13 -11.57
C ASP A 181 24.79 1.72 -10.11
N GLU A 182 25.36 0.57 -9.74
CA GLU A 182 25.24 0.02 -8.38
C GLU A 182 25.70 1.00 -7.29
N ALA A 183 26.80 1.73 -7.52
CA ALA A 183 27.36 2.62 -6.51
C ALA A 183 26.51 3.89 -6.34
N ALA A 184 25.98 4.43 -7.43
CA ALA A 184 25.06 5.57 -7.38
C ALA A 184 23.71 5.15 -6.78
N TYR A 185 23.16 4.01 -7.21
CA TYR A 185 21.93 3.45 -6.67
C TYR A 185 22.02 3.19 -5.15
N ALA A 186 23.11 2.56 -4.68
CA ALA A 186 23.29 2.25 -3.27
C ALA A 186 23.30 3.50 -2.38
N LYS A 187 23.85 4.62 -2.87
CA LYS A 187 23.86 5.90 -2.15
C LYS A 187 22.46 6.52 -2.02
N LEU A 188 21.56 6.24 -2.97
CA LEU A 188 20.21 6.80 -2.97
C LEU A 188 19.23 6.00 -2.08
N MET A 189 19.47 4.72 -1.85
CA MET A 189 18.50 3.88 -1.13
C MET A 189 18.17 4.34 0.31
N PRO A 190 19.12 4.84 1.11
CA PRO A 190 18.78 5.48 2.38
C PRO A 190 17.85 6.70 2.21
N GLU A 191 18.09 7.54 1.19
CA GLU A 191 17.21 8.68 0.88
C GLU A 191 15.80 8.23 0.49
N VAL A 192 15.65 7.09 -0.22
CA VAL A 192 14.33 6.51 -0.54
C VAL A 192 13.62 6.04 0.73
N CYS A 193 14.32 5.41 1.67
CA CYS A 193 13.75 5.01 2.95
C CYS A 193 13.29 6.21 3.79
N ASP A 194 14.09 7.28 3.81
CA ASP A 194 13.72 8.55 4.46
C ASP A 194 12.49 9.17 3.77
N TYR A 195 12.41 9.10 2.44
CA TYR A 195 11.27 9.61 1.69
C TYR A 195 9.99 8.81 1.97
N HIS A 196 10.06 7.48 2.08
CA HIS A 196 8.91 6.67 2.50
C HIS A 196 8.36 7.15 3.84
N LEU A 197 9.23 7.35 4.84
CA LEU A 197 8.84 7.85 6.16
C LEU A 197 8.31 9.28 6.11
N TYR A 198 8.86 10.12 5.23
CA TYR A 198 8.36 11.46 4.99
C TYR A 198 6.94 11.44 4.41
N SER A 199 6.68 10.59 3.42
CA SER A 199 5.37 10.39 2.80
C SER A 199 4.33 9.78 3.75
N ALA A 200 4.79 9.08 4.80
CA ALA A 200 3.96 8.56 5.88
C ALA A 200 3.70 9.57 7.01
N TYR A 201 4.42 10.69 7.04
CA TYR A 201 4.42 11.56 8.20
C TYR A 201 3.26 12.56 8.21
N ASP A 202 2.61 12.69 9.37
CA ASP A 202 1.60 13.70 9.65
C ASP A 202 2.02 14.57 10.86
N ASP A 203 2.33 15.86 10.63
CA ASP A 203 2.59 16.84 11.70
C ASP A 203 1.35 17.64 12.13
N GLY A 204 0.17 17.31 11.60
CA GLY A 204 -1.09 18.01 11.85
C GLY A 204 -1.15 19.44 11.28
N LYS A 205 -0.11 19.90 10.56
CA LYS A 205 -0.01 21.27 10.02
C LYS A 205 0.27 21.30 8.51
N ASN A 206 0.98 20.32 7.97
CA ASN A 206 1.36 20.15 6.58
C ASN A 206 0.89 18.78 6.06
N LYS A 207 0.00 18.83 5.07
CA LYS A 207 -0.71 17.69 4.46
C LYS A 207 0.15 16.86 3.50
N MET A 208 1.26 16.29 3.96
CA MET A 208 2.04 15.31 3.17
C MET A 208 1.87 13.88 3.68
N LEU A 209 0.69 13.56 4.22
CA LEU A 209 0.25 12.18 4.40
C LEU A 209 -0.11 11.59 3.04
N GLU A 210 0.91 11.17 2.31
CA GLU A 210 0.83 10.54 1.00
C GLU A 210 0.50 9.04 1.12
N ILE A 211 1.06 8.35 2.11
CA ILE A 211 0.76 6.93 2.36
C ILE A 211 -0.21 6.85 3.54
N LEU A 212 -1.39 6.28 3.32
CA LEU A 212 -2.43 6.21 4.35
C LEU A 212 -2.41 4.91 5.17
N THR A 213 -2.34 3.76 4.50
CA THR A 213 -2.57 2.44 5.13
C THR A 213 -1.35 1.51 5.07
N PHE A 214 -0.28 1.85 4.35
CA PHE A 214 0.93 1.02 4.26
C PHE A 214 2.18 1.79 4.73
N ASP A 215 1.97 2.82 5.54
CA ASP A 215 2.88 3.91 5.93
C ASP A 215 4.16 3.45 6.66
N LEU A 216 4.12 2.33 7.37
CA LEU A 216 5.28 1.76 8.09
C LEU A 216 5.77 0.44 7.47
N ILE A 217 5.17 0.02 6.35
CA ILE A 217 5.55 -1.20 5.62
C ILE A 217 6.38 -0.75 4.41
N PRO A 218 7.67 -1.10 4.29
CA PRO A 218 8.54 -0.65 3.20
C PRO A 218 8.26 -1.37 1.86
N PHE A 219 7.01 -1.35 1.41
CA PHE A 219 6.54 -2.06 0.22
C PHE A 219 7.27 -1.60 -1.04
N ASP A 220 7.57 -0.31 -1.15
CA ASP A 220 8.28 0.31 -2.27
C ASP A 220 9.72 -0.17 -2.34
N ILE A 221 10.43 -0.18 -1.21
CA ILE A 221 11.79 -0.70 -1.11
C ILE A 221 11.83 -2.17 -1.54
N ARG A 222 10.96 -3.01 -0.96
CA ARG A 222 10.89 -4.44 -1.31
C ARG A 222 10.52 -4.67 -2.77
N THR A 223 9.65 -3.83 -3.33
CA THR A 223 9.29 -3.91 -4.75
C THR A 223 10.45 -3.50 -5.65
N ILE A 224 11.24 -2.48 -5.27
CA ILE A 224 12.48 -2.12 -5.98
C ILE A 224 13.44 -3.32 -6.02
N GLU A 225 13.66 -3.98 -4.88
CA GLU A 225 14.51 -5.18 -4.78
C GLU A 225 14.00 -6.30 -5.69
N LEU A 226 12.67 -6.53 -5.73
CA LEU A 226 12.02 -7.49 -6.64
C LEU A 226 12.33 -7.20 -8.11
N VAL A 227 12.17 -5.94 -8.55
CA VAL A 227 12.41 -5.56 -9.96
C VAL A 227 13.90 -5.71 -10.32
N ARG A 228 14.81 -5.25 -9.44
CA ARG A 228 16.25 -5.38 -9.68
C ARG A 228 16.68 -6.85 -9.77
N LYS A 229 16.17 -7.69 -8.87
CA LYS A 229 16.44 -9.13 -8.88
C LYS A 229 16.00 -9.77 -10.20
N LYS A 230 14.83 -9.40 -10.72
CA LYS A 230 14.34 -9.88 -12.02
C LYS A 230 15.26 -9.48 -13.17
N GLU A 231 15.87 -8.30 -13.10
CA GLU A 231 16.82 -7.80 -14.10
C GLU A 231 18.25 -8.34 -13.91
N GLY A 232 18.47 -9.21 -12.91
CA GLY A 232 19.80 -9.75 -12.60
C GLY A 232 20.76 -8.72 -11.99
N LEU A 233 20.23 -7.62 -11.46
CA LEU A 233 21.02 -6.55 -10.87
C LEU A 233 21.30 -6.83 -9.38
N PRO A 234 22.49 -6.48 -8.89
CA PRO A 234 22.80 -6.60 -7.48
C PRO A 234 21.91 -5.66 -6.65
N THR A 235 21.51 -6.13 -5.48
CA THR A 235 20.79 -5.33 -4.49
C THR A 235 21.74 -5.06 -3.32
N PRO A 236 22.18 -3.80 -3.11
CA PRO A 236 23.07 -3.46 -2.02
C PRO A 236 22.38 -3.67 -0.67
N ALA A 237 23.17 -3.96 0.36
CA ALA A 237 22.66 -3.95 1.73
C ALA A 237 22.33 -2.50 2.14
N ILE A 238 21.09 -2.28 2.58
CA ILE A 238 20.61 -0.97 3.02
C ILE A 238 20.54 -0.95 4.54
N ASP A 239 21.42 -0.18 5.18
CA ASP A 239 21.41 0.00 6.63
C ASP A 239 20.48 1.16 7.02
N HIS A 240 19.19 0.87 7.19
CA HIS A 240 18.19 1.87 7.56
C HIS A 240 17.21 1.34 8.63
N PRO A 241 16.84 2.13 9.66
CA PRO A 241 15.94 1.67 10.73
C PRO A 241 14.57 1.15 10.26
N LEU A 242 14.00 1.73 9.19
CA LEU A 242 12.76 1.25 8.55
C LEU A 242 12.84 -0.24 8.21
N LEU A 243 13.98 -0.69 7.68
CA LEU A 243 14.20 -2.05 7.21
C LEU A 243 14.59 -3.03 8.33
N LYS A 244 14.71 -2.54 9.57
CA LYS A 244 15.02 -3.36 10.77
C LYS A 244 13.77 -3.64 11.62
N THR A 245 12.60 -3.17 11.19
CA THR A 245 11.35 -3.40 11.89
C THR A 245 10.74 -4.74 11.47
N PRO A 246 9.93 -5.40 12.33
CA PRO A 246 9.15 -6.58 11.91
C PRO A 246 8.24 -6.33 10.70
N LEU A 247 7.81 -5.08 10.47
CA LEU A 247 7.01 -4.71 9.30
C LEU A 247 7.82 -4.74 7.99
N ALA A 248 9.15 -4.77 8.05
CA ALA A 248 10.01 -4.93 6.89
C ALA A 248 10.18 -6.39 6.46
N ASP A 249 9.74 -7.35 7.29
CA ASP A 249 9.79 -8.79 7.05
C ASP A 249 8.54 -9.25 6.28
N ILE A 250 8.29 -8.64 5.12
CA ILE A 250 7.18 -9.01 4.24
C ILE A 250 7.38 -10.46 3.78
N PRO A 251 6.37 -11.36 3.95
CA PRO A 251 6.48 -12.74 3.51
C PRO A 251 6.76 -12.86 2.02
N ALA A 252 7.76 -13.66 1.65
CA ALA A 252 8.13 -13.90 0.25
C ALA A 252 7.06 -14.69 -0.53
N GLN A 253 6.13 -15.33 0.18
CA GLN A 253 4.98 -16.03 -0.36
C GLN A 253 3.71 -15.45 0.25
N ARG A 254 2.58 -15.69 -0.39
CA ARG A 254 1.26 -15.27 0.08
C ARG A 254 1.02 -15.73 1.54
N PRO A 255 0.62 -14.82 2.45
CA PRO A 255 0.32 -15.13 3.84
C PRO A 255 -0.77 -16.20 4.04
N GLY A 256 -1.71 -16.32 3.10
CA GLY A 256 -2.71 -17.39 3.06
C GLY A 256 -4.16 -16.94 3.18
N TYR A 257 -4.48 -15.68 2.89
CA TYR A 257 -5.86 -15.21 2.81
C TYR A 257 -6.60 -15.91 1.67
N ASP A 258 -7.75 -16.50 1.98
CA ASP A 258 -8.63 -17.17 1.02
C ASP A 258 -9.95 -16.40 0.84
N PRO A 259 -10.10 -15.66 -0.27
CA PRO A 259 -11.33 -14.91 -0.57
C PRO A 259 -12.60 -15.77 -0.56
N ALA A 260 -12.51 -17.07 -0.86
CA ALA A 260 -13.68 -17.96 -0.90
C ALA A 260 -14.24 -18.27 0.49
N SER A 261 -13.41 -18.13 1.53
CA SER A 261 -13.77 -18.37 2.93
C SER A 261 -14.17 -17.09 3.68
N ASP A 262 -13.96 -15.91 3.10
CA ASP A 262 -14.30 -14.62 3.73
C ASP A 262 -15.79 -14.33 3.62
N GLU A 263 -16.51 -14.52 4.72
CA GLU A 263 -17.98 -14.35 4.77
C GLU A 263 -18.44 -12.93 4.40
N ILE A 264 -17.69 -11.89 4.78
CA ILE A 264 -18.04 -10.49 4.49
C ILE A 264 -17.85 -10.22 3.00
N LEU A 265 -16.73 -10.63 2.43
CA LEU A 265 -16.48 -10.49 1.00
C LEU A 265 -17.49 -11.32 0.19
N GLN A 266 -17.80 -12.56 0.61
CA GLN A 266 -18.79 -13.40 -0.06
C GLN A 266 -20.20 -12.79 0.00
N LEU A 267 -20.56 -12.11 1.09
CA LEU A 267 -21.81 -11.38 1.20
C LEU A 267 -21.90 -10.25 0.16
N VAL A 268 -20.81 -9.49 -0.04
CA VAL A 268 -20.72 -8.47 -1.10
C VAL A 268 -20.84 -9.11 -2.48
N LEU A 269 -19.96 -10.06 -2.82
CA LEU A 269 -19.88 -10.68 -4.15
C LEU A 269 -21.19 -11.36 -4.59
N LYS A 270 -21.94 -11.94 -3.65
CA LYS A 270 -23.24 -12.57 -3.94
C LYS A 270 -24.31 -11.56 -4.36
N ASN A 271 -24.24 -10.33 -3.85
CA ASN A 271 -25.29 -9.33 -3.98
C ASN A 271 -24.95 -8.16 -4.92
N GLU A 272 -23.71 -8.07 -5.41
CA GLU A 272 -23.30 -7.14 -6.48
C GLU A 272 -23.84 -7.50 -7.87
N LYS A 273 -24.50 -8.67 -8.01
CA LYS A 273 -25.13 -9.12 -9.25
C LYS A 273 -26.43 -8.40 -9.56
#